data_AF-A0A1G1JWW1-F1
#
_entry.id   AF-A0A1G1JWW1-F1
#
_cell.length_a   1.000
_cell.length_b   1.000
_cell.length_c   1.000
_cell.angle_alpha   90.00
_cell.angle_beta   90.00
_cell.angle_gamma   90.00
#
_symmetry.space_group_name_H-M   'P 1'
#
loop_
_entity.id
_entity.type
_entity.pdbx_description
1 polymer ?
#
loop_
_entity_poly.entity_id
_entity_poly.type
_entity_poly.pdbx_seq_one_letter_code
_entity_poly.pdbx_strand_id
1 'polypeptide(L)'
;MGICKGRSVKKGFTILEVLVASLLVGLGIFAIMEAFNRGYLGVGQVEDYSLALSLAQERMEEIQDTAFASVTSSTKAAVTGFSDFQREVVATSPHADLKQVVVTAYWTVPNGENNVALTSYVANGS
;
A
#
# COMPACT_ATOMS: atom_id res chain seq x y z
N MET A 1 -76.20 5.10 18.79
CA MET A 1 -74.91 4.40 18.79
C MET A 1 -73.96 5.16 17.86
N GLY A 2 -73.27 6.20 18.34
CA GLY A 2 -72.37 7.01 17.53
C GLY A 2 -70.92 6.75 17.94
N ILE A 3 -70.15 6.09 17.07
CA ILE A 3 -68.75 5.78 17.32
C ILE A 3 -67.90 7.02 16.97
N CYS A 4 -67.36 7.69 17.98
CA CYS A 4 -66.40 8.77 17.80
C CYS A 4 -65.03 8.19 17.40
N LYS A 5 -64.62 8.47 16.16
CA LYS A 5 -63.34 8.06 15.58
C LYS A 5 -62.22 8.99 16.08
N GLY A 6 -61.32 8.46 16.90
CA GLY A 6 -60.16 9.18 17.43
C GLY A 6 -59.22 9.66 16.30
N ARG A 7 -58.99 10.98 16.22
CA ARG A 7 -58.17 11.63 15.21
C ARG A 7 -56.69 11.47 15.60
N SER A 8 -55.91 10.76 14.79
CA SER A 8 -54.45 10.59 14.98
C SER A 8 -53.75 11.93 14.78
N VAL A 9 -53.12 12.45 15.84
CA VAL A 9 -52.33 13.68 15.79
C VAL A 9 -50.96 13.35 15.21
N LYS A 10 -50.67 13.83 14.00
CA LYS A 10 -49.30 13.83 13.46
C LYS A 10 -48.47 14.86 14.25
N LYS A 11 -47.65 14.39 15.19
CA LYS A 11 -46.65 15.23 15.86
C LYS A 11 -45.57 15.61 14.83
N GLY A 12 -45.43 16.90 14.54
CA GLY A 12 -44.28 17.44 13.81
C GLY A 12 -43.03 17.43 14.69
N PHE A 13 -41.86 17.47 14.06
CA PHE A 13 -40.56 17.58 14.75
C PHE A 13 -40.51 18.84 15.61
N THR A 14 -39.99 18.71 16.83
CA THR A 14 -39.78 19.87 17.70
C THR A 14 -38.47 20.58 17.35
N ILE A 15 -38.40 21.90 17.56
CA ILE A 15 -37.15 22.67 17.33
C ILE A 15 -36.00 22.11 18.17
N LEU A 16 -36.30 21.68 19.41
CA LEU A 16 -35.34 21.05 20.30
C LEU A 16 -34.74 19.78 19.69
N GLU A 17 -35.57 18.97 19.04
CA GLU A 17 -35.13 17.71 18.42
C GLU A 17 -34.22 17.95 17.22
N VAL A 18 -34.49 18.97 16.41
CA VAL A 18 -33.60 19.38 15.30
C VAL A 18 -32.27 19.90 15.85
N LEU A 19 -32.29 20.64 16.95
CA LEU A 19 -31.08 21.11 17.64
C LEU A 19 -30.24 19.94 18.15
N VAL A 20 -30.84 19.00 18.89
CA VAL A 20 -30.15 17.82 19.40
C VAL A 20 -29.65 16.93 18.25
N ALA A 21 -30.44 16.73 17.20
CA ALA A 21 -30.03 15.96 16.03
C ALA A 21 -28.83 16.61 15.32
N SER A 22 -28.84 17.93 15.12
CA SER A 22 -27.73 18.66 14.50
C SER A 22 -26.44 18.57 15.34
N LEU A 23 -26.55 18.59 16.66
CA LEU A 23 -25.42 18.40 17.57
C LEU A 23 -24.81 16.99 17.41
N LEU A 24 -25.65 15.96 17.41
CA LEU A 24 -25.21 14.57 17.24
C LEU A 24 -24.58 14.33 15.86
N VAL A 25 -25.15 14.91 14.80
CA VAL A 25 -24.58 14.85 13.45
C VAL A 25 -23.22 15.54 13.40
N GLY A 26 -23.09 16.73 14.01
CA GLY A 26 -21.81 17.43 14.10
C GLY A 26 -20.72 16.59 14.76
N LEU A 27 -21.02 15.98 15.91
CA LEU A 27 -20.08 15.07 16.60
C LEU A 27 -19.74 13.84 15.74
N GLY A 28 -20.71 13.28 15.03
CA GLY A 28 -20.50 12.15 14.13
C GLY A 28 -19.56 12.46 12.96
N ILE A 29 -19.67 13.66 12.38
CA ILE A 29 -18.79 14.09 11.27
C ILE A 29 -17.33 14.17 11.72
N PHE A 30 -17.05 14.66 12.93
CA PHE A 30 -15.67 14.71 13.45
C PHE A 30 -15.04 13.32 13.57
N ALA A 31 -15.78 12.34 14.09
CA ALA A 31 -15.30 10.96 14.20
C ALA A 31 -14.99 10.34 12.83
N ILE A 32 -15.83 10.61 11.82
CA ILE A 32 -15.62 10.14 10.44
C ILE A 32 -14.39 10.82 9.82
N MET A 33 -14.20 12.11 10.05
CA MET A 33 -13.09 12.88 9.49
C MET A 33 -11.74 12.38 10.02
N GLU A 34 -11.64 12.06 11.31
CA GLU A 34 -10.43 11.44 11.88
C GLU A 34 -10.15 10.06 11.28
N ALA A 35 -11.18 9.22 11.09
CA ALA A 35 -11.02 7.91 10.46
C ALA A 35 -10.58 8.05 8.99
N PHE A 36 -11.14 9.00 8.25
CA PHE A 36 -10.82 9.24 6.85
C PHE A 36 -9.37 9.72 6.66
N ASN A 37 -8.89 10.64 7.49
CA ASN A 37 -7.51 11.11 7.44
C ASN A 37 -6.48 9.99 7.66
N ARG A 38 -6.76 9.06 8.59
CA ARG A 38 -5.90 7.90 8.82
C ARG A 38 -5.91 6.94 7.63
N GLY A 39 -7.08 6.71 7.03
CA GLY A 39 -7.23 5.87 5.84
C GLY A 39 -6.47 6.44 4.64
N TYR A 40 -6.58 7.74 4.39
CA TYR A 40 -5.93 8.40 3.25
C TYR A 40 -4.40 8.31 3.30
N LEU A 41 -3.80 8.51 4.47
CA LEU A 41 -2.34 8.37 4.65
C LEU A 41 -1.84 6.93 4.49
N GLY A 42 -2.72 5.93 4.65
CA GLY A 42 -2.40 4.53 4.42
C GLY A 42 -2.34 4.15 2.94
N VAL A 43 -3.15 4.80 2.10
CA VAL A 43 -3.26 4.45 0.66
C VAL A 43 -1.96 4.74 -0.10
N GLY A 44 -1.35 5.92 0.13
CA GLY A 44 -0.08 6.26 -0.55
C GLY A 44 1.05 5.28 -0.24
N GLN A 45 1.13 4.80 1.01
CA GLN A 45 2.14 3.81 1.40
C GLN A 45 1.94 2.45 0.73
N VAL A 46 0.69 2.06 0.47
CA VAL A 46 0.39 0.82 -0.24
C VAL A 46 0.76 0.94 -1.71
N GLU A 47 0.50 2.10 -2.32
CA GLU A 47 0.87 2.36 -3.72
C GLU A 47 2.40 2.30 -3.92
N ASP A 48 3.17 2.99 -3.07
CA ASP A 48 4.63 2.96 -3.12
C ASP A 48 5.18 1.54 -2.93
N TYR A 49 4.59 0.78 -2.00
CA TYR A 49 4.98 -0.61 -1.76
C TYR A 49 4.68 -1.50 -2.96
N SER A 50 3.48 -1.37 -3.56
CA SER A 50 3.11 -2.12 -4.76
C SER A 50 4.02 -1.78 -5.94
N LEU A 51 4.37 -0.51 -6.13
CA LEU A 51 5.28 -0.08 -7.18
C LEU A 51 6.70 -0.61 -6.94
N ALA A 52 7.23 -0.47 -5.72
CA ALA A 52 8.54 -1.01 -5.36
C ALA A 52 8.62 -2.53 -5.58
N LEU A 53 7.55 -3.26 -5.24
CA LEU A 53 7.45 -4.69 -5.46
C LEU A 53 7.44 -5.03 -6.96
N SER A 54 6.64 -4.34 -7.77
CA SER A 54 6.61 -4.53 -9.22
C SER A 54 7.98 -4.25 -9.85
N LEU A 55 8.68 -3.20 -9.41
CA LEU A 55 10.05 -2.91 -9.85
C LEU A 55 11.03 -4.01 -9.43
N ALA A 56 10.95 -4.52 -8.20
CA ALA A 56 11.82 -5.61 -7.77
C ALA A 56 11.56 -6.89 -8.58
N GLN A 57 10.28 -7.17 -8.87
CA GLN A 57 9.86 -8.34 -9.64
C GLN A 57 10.32 -8.26 -11.11
N GLU A 58 10.12 -7.13 -11.78
CA GLU A 58 10.61 -6.89 -13.14
C GLU A 58 12.11 -7.21 -13.25
N ARG A 59 12.92 -6.70 -12.31
CA ARG A 59 14.36 -6.99 -12.32
C ARG A 59 14.67 -8.46 -12.08
N MET A 60 13.87 -9.11 -11.23
CA MET A 60 14.05 -10.53 -10.93
C MET A 60 13.72 -11.39 -12.15
N GLU A 61 12.75 -11.00 -12.96
CA GLU A 61 12.42 -11.65 -14.24
C GLU A 61 13.54 -11.44 -15.27
N GLU A 62 14.07 -10.23 -15.40
CA GLU A 62 15.23 -9.95 -16.25
C GLU A 62 16.46 -10.80 -15.87
N ILE A 63 16.70 -11.00 -14.57
CA ILE A 63 17.82 -11.82 -14.09
C ILE A 63 17.59 -13.31 -14.37
N GLN A 64 16.34 -13.77 -14.31
CA GLN A 64 16.00 -15.16 -14.65
C GLN A 64 16.16 -15.44 -16.15
N ASP A 65 15.90 -14.44 -17.01
CA ASP A 65 16.13 -14.54 -18.46
C ASP A 65 17.61 -14.34 -18.84
N THR A 66 18.43 -13.89 -17.89
CA THR A 66 19.87 -13.72 -18.08
C THR A 66 20.62 -15.04 -17.87
N ALA A 67 21.58 -15.35 -18.73
CA ALA A 67 22.44 -16.52 -18.58
C ALA A 67 23.10 -16.57 -17.19
N PHE A 68 23.17 -17.77 -16.58
CA PHE A 68 23.73 -17.98 -15.24
C PHE A 68 25.10 -17.30 -15.02
N ALA A 69 25.97 -17.32 -16.03
CA ALA A 69 27.30 -16.70 -15.98
C ALA A 69 27.24 -15.16 -15.83
N SER A 70 26.24 -14.52 -16.41
CA SER A 70 26.06 -13.07 -16.43
C SER A 70 25.29 -12.52 -15.22
N VAL A 71 24.78 -13.39 -14.34
CA VAL A 71 24.14 -12.98 -13.08
C VAL A 71 25.22 -12.47 -12.11
N THR A 72 25.26 -11.15 -11.90
CA THR A 72 26.19 -10.46 -11.02
C THR A 72 25.48 -9.46 -10.11
N SER A 73 26.09 -9.13 -8.97
CA SER A 73 25.60 -8.07 -8.09
C SER A 73 25.68 -6.69 -8.77
N SER A 74 24.73 -5.82 -8.43
CA SER A 74 24.74 -4.41 -8.79
C SER A 74 24.56 -3.55 -7.55
N THR A 75 25.35 -2.50 -7.41
CA THR A 75 25.21 -1.53 -6.33
C THR A 75 23.87 -0.80 -6.41
N LYS A 76 23.38 -0.35 -5.25
CA LYS A 76 22.19 0.51 -5.15
C LYS A 76 22.26 1.69 -6.13
N ALA A 77 21.29 1.76 -7.04
CA ALA A 77 21.20 2.80 -8.07
C ALA A 77 19.75 3.22 -8.31
N ALA A 78 19.52 4.43 -8.82
CA ALA A 78 18.19 4.90 -9.18
C ALA A 78 17.59 4.08 -10.33
N VAL A 79 16.28 3.85 -10.29
CA VAL A 79 15.56 3.14 -11.35
C VAL A 79 15.20 4.12 -12.46
N THR A 80 15.51 3.78 -13.71
CA THR A 80 15.18 4.61 -14.88
C THR A 80 13.68 4.82 -14.97
N GLY A 81 13.23 6.09 -15.01
CA GLY A 81 11.81 6.44 -15.03
C GLY A 81 11.16 6.55 -13.64
N PHE A 82 11.85 6.15 -12.57
CA PHE A 82 11.36 6.19 -11.19
C PHE A 82 12.46 6.76 -10.27
N SER A 83 12.67 8.08 -10.30
CA SER A 83 13.75 8.75 -9.55
C SER A 83 13.66 8.60 -8.04
N ASP A 84 12.46 8.39 -7.52
CA ASP A 84 12.20 8.22 -6.09
C ASP A 84 12.51 6.80 -5.60
N PHE A 85 12.78 5.89 -6.53
CA PHE A 85 13.07 4.49 -6.27
C PHE A 85 14.50 4.15 -6.63
N GLN A 86 15.14 3.38 -5.75
CA GLN A 86 16.47 2.84 -5.97
C GLN A 86 16.41 1.31 -5.89
N ARG A 87 17.30 0.62 -6.58
CA ARG A 87 17.36 -0.84 -6.64
C ARG A 87 18.78 -1.33 -6.45
N GLU A 88 18.93 -2.40 -5.70
CA GLU A 88 20.18 -3.13 -5.49
C GLU A 88 19.98 -4.60 -5.85
N VAL A 89 21.02 -5.24 -6.39
CA VAL A 89 21.02 -6.68 -6.67
C VAL A 89 22.23 -7.29 -5.99
N VAL A 90 22.01 -8.31 -5.17
CA VAL A 90 23.07 -9.06 -4.50
C VAL A 90 22.98 -10.51 -4.97
N ALA A 91 23.97 -10.95 -5.74
CA ALA A 91 24.12 -12.32 -6.16
C ALA A 91 25.21 -13.01 -5.33
N THR A 92 24.85 -14.06 -4.59
CA THR A 92 25.78 -14.93 -3.85
C THR A 92 25.77 -16.31 -4.47
N SER A 93 26.90 -17.03 -4.42
CA SER A 93 27.03 -18.38 -5.00
C SER A 93 27.18 -19.42 -3.89
N PRO A 94 26.09 -19.90 -3.29
CA PRO A 94 26.15 -20.94 -2.27
C PRO A 94 26.68 -22.29 -2.80
N HIS A 95 26.56 -22.54 -4.10
CA HIS A 95 27.11 -23.72 -4.77
C HIS A 95 27.63 -23.35 -6.18
N ALA A 96 28.49 -24.18 -6.78
CA ALA A 96 29.07 -23.90 -8.10
C ALA A 96 28.01 -23.68 -9.20
N ASP A 97 26.90 -24.41 -9.10
CA ASP A 97 25.79 -24.39 -10.06
C ASP A 97 24.54 -23.67 -9.53
N LEU A 98 24.66 -22.93 -8.42
CA LEU A 98 23.52 -22.23 -7.80
C LEU A 98 23.93 -20.84 -7.34
N LYS A 99 23.20 -19.84 -7.83
CA LYS A 99 23.29 -18.46 -7.35
C LYS A 99 22.00 -18.09 -6.62
N GLN A 100 22.14 -17.54 -5.43
CA GLN A 100 21.05 -16.86 -4.75
C GLN A 100 21.10 -15.39 -5.16
N VAL A 101 19.98 -14.87 -5.63
CA VAL A 101 19.83 -13.48 -6.06
C VAL A 101 18.82 -12.81 -5.14
N VAL A 102 19.26 -11.75 -4.48
CA VAL A 102 18.41 -10.87 -3.70
C VAL A 102 18.29 -9.55 -4.45
N VAL A 103 17.07 -9.19 -4.83
CA VAL A 103 16.76 -7.89 -5.43
C VAL A 103 16.05 -7.05 -4.37
N THR A 104 16.64 -5.91 -4.02
CA THR A 104 16.06 -4.99 -3.04
C THR A 104 15.69 -3.68 -3.71
N ALA A 105 14.44 -3.28 -3.62
CA ALA A 105 13.97 -1.95 -4.01
C ALA A 105 13.81 -1.07 -2.78
N TYR A 106 14.18 0.21 -2.90
CA TYR A 106 14.20 1.21 -1.84
C TYR A 106 13.45 2.45 -2.29
N TRP A 107 12.75 3.09 -1.36
CA TRP A 107 12.09 4.37 -1.60
C TRP A 107 12.13 5.24 -0.35
N THR A 108 12.18 6.55 -0.57
CA THR A 108 12.25 7.52 0.53
C THR A 108 10.85 7.79 1.08
N VAL A 109 10.71 7.72 2.40
CA VAL A 109 9.51 8.13 3.13
C VAL A 109 9.86 9.29 4.07
N PRO A 110 8.88 10.07 4.57
CA PRO A 110 9.16 11.23 5.42
C PRO A 110 10.02 10.94 6.66
N ASN A 111 10.00 9.70 7.15
CA ASN A 111 10.72 9.26 8.35
C ASN A 111 11.94 8.35 8.07
N GLY A 112 12.40 8.27 6.81
CA GLY A 112 13.56 7.46 6.46
C GLY A 112 13.46 6.81 5.09
N GLU A 113 13.94 5.58 4.99
CA GLU A 113 13.90 4.79 3.76
C GLU A 113 13.20 3.47 4.07
N ASN A 114 12.24 3.13 3.23
CA ASN A 114 11.62 1.81 3.23
C ASN A 114 12.24 0.96 2.12
N ASN A 115 12.15 -0.35 2.30
CA ASN A 115 12.62 -1.30 1.30
C ASN A 115 11.72 -2.53 1.20
N VAL A 116 11.84 -3.20 0.07
CA VAL A 116 11.25 -4.51 -0.18
C VAL A 116 12.29 -5.37 -0.88
N ALA A 117 12.50 -6.58 -0.37
CA ALA A 117 13.49 -7.51 -0.88
C ALA A 117 12.80 -8.79 -1.40
N LEU A 118 13.12 -9.16 -2.63
CA LEU A 118 12.76 -10.43 -3.22
C LEU A 118 14.00 -11.32 -3.29
N THR A 119 13.84 -12.58 -2.92
CA THR A 119 14.93 -13.57 -2.97
C THR A 119 14.54 -14.70 -3.92
N SER A 120 15.42 -15.04 -4.85
CA SER A 120 15.26 -16.15 -5.78
C SER A 120 16.58 -16.91 -5.95
N TYR A 121 16.49 -18.10 -6.54
CA TYR A 121 17.63 -18.96 -6.83
C TYR A 121 17.69 -19.22 -8.34
N VAL A 122 18.87 -19.05 -8.92
CA VAL A 122 19.15 -19.33 -10.33
C VAL A 122 20.13 -20.49 -10.39
N ALA A 123 19.78 -21.54 -11.13
CA ALA A 123 20.59 -22.74 -11.29
C ALA A 123 21.26 -22.78 -12.67
N ASN A 124 22.45 -23.37 -12.74
CA ASN A 124 23.19 -23.63 -13.97
C ASN A 124 22.66 -24.93 -14.62
N GLY A 125 21.48 -24.91 -15.25
CA GLY A 125 20.90 -26.13 -15.83
C GLY A 125 19.50 -26.04 -16.43
N SER A 126 18.95 -24.85 -16.62
CA SER A 126 17.66 -24.60 -17.30
C SER A 126 17.86 -23.66 -18.48
#